data_AF-A0A0C3SER7-F1
#
_entry.id   AF-A0A0C3SER7-F1
#
_cell.length_a   1.000
_cell.length_b   1.000
_cell.length_c   1.000
_cell.angle_alpha   90.00
_cell.angle_beta   90.00
_cell.angle_gamma   90.00
#
_symmetry.space_group_name_H-M   'P 1'
#
loop_
_entity.id
_entity.type
_entity.pdbx_description
1 polymer ?
#
loop_
_entity_poly.entity_id
_entity_poly.type
_entity_poly.pdbx_seq_one_letter_code
_entity_poly.pdbx_strand_id
1 'polypeptide(L)' 'MGGGARYPYPKEVWSPAGGWWSRPSNWKANTAVAFAGIIAVTAAAWQVSADKETR' A
#
# COMPACT_ATOMS: atom_id res chain seq x y z
N MET A 1 -6.00 10.62 18.17
CA MET A 1 -4.76 10.28 17.44
C MET A 1 -3.73 11.37 17.73
N GLY A 2 -2.72 11.07 18.56
CA GLY A 2 -1.66 12.02 18.91
C GLY A 2 -0.33 11.51 18.36
N GLY A 3 0.21 12.19 17.35
CA GLY A 3 1.62 12.02 17.01
C GLY A 3 2.42 12.77 18.05
N GLY A 4 3.26 12.07 18.82
CA GLY A 4 4.20 12.69 19.75
C GLY A 4 5.10 13.72 19.06
N ALA A 5 5.82 14.52 19.85
CA ALA A 5 6.70 15.56 19.34
C ALA A 5 7.70 14.98 18.32
N ARG A 6 7.87 15.68 17.20
CA ARG A 6 8.87 15.34 16.18
C ARG A 6 10.24 15.83 16.63
N TYR A 7 11.27 15.07 16.31
CA TYR A 7 12.67 15.43 16.56
C TYR A 7 13.47 15.40 15.24
N PRO A 8 14.64 16.05 15.18
CA PRO A 8 15.49 16.02 13.98
C PRO A 8 15.88 14.59 13.59
N TYR A 9 15.83 14.28 12.30
CA TYR A 9 16.15 12.97 11.73
C TYR A 9 16.93 13.15 10.41
N PRO A 10 17.76 12.16 10.01
CA PRO A 10 18.51 12.21 8.75
C PRO A 10 17.55 12.12 7.55
N LYS A 11 17.67 13.02 6.58
CA LYS A 11 16.74 13.11 5.44
C LYS A 11 17.12 12.23 4.26
N GLU A 12 18.34 11.71 4.29
CA GLU A 12 18.97 10.95 3.20
C GLU A 12 18.72 9.45 3.35
N VAL A 13 18.34 9.01 4.56
CA VAL A 13 18.06 7.60 4.86
C VAL A 13 16.75 7.18 4.22
N TRP A 14 16.82 6.15 3.40
CA TRP A 14 15.66 5.55 2.74
C TRP A 14 15.38 4.14 3.28
N SER A 15 14.10 3.80 3.38
CA SER A 15 13.62 2.45 3.70
C SER A 15 12.35 2.17 2.90
N PRO A 16 12.11 0.92 2.49
CA PRO A 16 10.94 0.54 1.71
C PRO A 16 9.61 0.79 2.45
N ALA A 17 9.62 0.71 3.79
CA ALA A 17 8.43 0.96 4.62
C ALA A 17 8.18 2.46 4.87
N GLY A 18 9.07 3.34 4.40
CA GLY A 18 9.12 4.75 4.77
C GLY A 18 10.12 5.02 5.90
N GLY A 19 10.03 6.20 6.49
CA GLY A 19 10.93 6.68 7.54
C GLY A 19 10.17 7.46 8.61
N TRP A 20 10.84 8.42 9.23
CA TRP A 20 10.28 9.21 10.32
C TRP A 20 9.08 10.06 9.90
N TRP A 21 7.92 9.80 10.52
CA TRP A 21 6.65 10.49 10.28
C TRP A 21 6.26 10.64 8.80
N SER A 22 6.51 9.60 8.00
CA SER A 22 6.20 9.61 6.56
C SER A 22 4.74 9.97 6.29
N ARG A 23 4.53 11.11 5.63
CA ARG A 23 3.22 11.56 5.17
C ARG A 23 3.34 12.20 3.79
N PRO A 24 3.55 11.40 2.73
CA PRO A 24 3.73 11.93 1.38
C PRO A 24 2.45 12.64 0.93
N SER A 25 2.59 13.69 0.12
CA SER A 25 1.47 14.51 -0.35
C SER A 25 0.48 13.73 -1.21
N ASN A 26 0.94 12.69 -1.90
CA ASN A 26 0.18 11.83 -2.81
C ASN A 26 -0.33 10.53 -2.18
N TRP A 27 -0.35 10.40 -0.84
CA TRP A 27 -0.73 9.15 -0.18
C TRP A 27 -2.06 8.57 -0.68
N LYS A 28 -3.08 9.42 -0.93
CA LYS A 28 -4.40 8.98 -1.41
C LYS A 28 -4.33 8.27 -2.75
N ALA A 29 -3.61 8.87 -3.71
CA ALA A 29 -3.46 8.31 -5.05
C ALA A 29 -2.68 7.00 -5.01
N ASN A 30 -1.58 6.96 -4.25
CA ASN A 30 -0.76 5.75 -4.10
C ASN A 30 -1.57 4.60 -3.47
N THR A 31 -2.36 4.89 -2.44
CA THR A 31 -3.27 3.90 -1.82
C THR A 31 -4.32 3.42 -2.82
N ALA A 32 -4.91 4.33 -3.60
CA ALA A 32 -5.92 3.96 -4.60
C ALA A 32 -5.33 3.03 -5.68
N VAL A 33 -4.13 3.31 -6.17
CA VAL A 33 -3.43 2.46 -7.16
C VAL A 33 -3.11 1.08 -6.57
N ALA A 34 -2.56 1.03 -5.35
CA ALA A 34 -2.26 -0.23 -4.68
C ALA A 34 -3.53 -1.08 -4.49
N PHE A 35 -4.61 -0.46 -4.03
CA PHE A 35 -5.89 -1.13 -3.81
C PHE A 35 -6.52 -1.63 -5.11
N ALA A 36 -6.46 -0.83 -6.19
CA ALA A 36 -6.91 -1.25 -7.51
C ALA A 36 -6.15 -2.49 -8.01
N GLY A 37 -4.82 -2.52 -7.82
CA GLY A 37 -4.00 -3.69 -8.15
C GLY A 37 -4.40 -4.94 -7.38
N ILE A 38 -4.65 -4.81 -6.07
CA ILE A 38 -5.12 -5.92 -5.23
C ILE A 38 -6.45 -6.47 -5.74
N ILE A 39 -7.42 -5.61 -6.04
CA ILE A 39 -8.72 -6.02 -6.58
C ILE A 39 -8.56 -6.73 -7.92
N ALA A 40 -7.76 -6.17 -8.83
CA ALA A 40 -7.55 -6.76 -10.17
C ALA A 40 -6.96 -8.17 -10.09
N VAL A 41 -5.92 -8.36 -9.26
CA VAL A 41 -5.31 -9.68 -9.05
C VAL A 41 -6.28 -10.65 -8.40
N THR A 42 -7.03 -10.19 -7.39
CA THR A 42 -8.01 -11.02 -6.68
C THR A 42 -9.12 -11.47 -7.62
N ALA A 43 -9.65 -10.57 -8.46
CA ALA A 43 -10.69 -10.89 -9.43
C ALA A 43 -10.17 -11.88 -10.49
N ALA A 44 -8.95 -11.69 -11.01
CA ALA A 44 -8.36 -12.62 -11.96
C ALA A 44 -8.15 -14.01 -11.34
N ALA A 45 -7.64 -14.08 -10.11
CA ALA A 45 -7.48 -15.34 -9.39
C ALA A 45 -8.82 -16.03 -9.13
N TRP A 46 -9.87 -15.26 -8.78
CA TRP A 46 -11.22 -15.77 -8.60
C TRP A 46 -11.76 -16.40 -9.89
N GLN A 47 -11.66 -15.70 -11.02
CA GLN A 47 -12.12 -16.22 -12.31
C GLN A 47 -11.43 -17.53 -12.66
N VAL A 48 -10.11 -17.59 -12.51
CA VAL A 48 -9.32 -18.81 -12.75
C VAL A 48 -9.73 -19.94 -11.80
N SER A 49 -10.03 -19.63 -10.53
CA SER A 49 -10.54 -20.62 -9.57
C SER A 49 -11.89 -21.17 -10.02
N ALA A 50 -12.84 -20.28 -10.33
CA ALA A 50 -14.19 -20.63 -10.73
C ALA A 50 -14.21 -21.50 -12.01
N ASP A 51 -13.36 -21.19 -13.01
CA ASP A 51 -13.25 -21.99 -14.24
C ASP A 51 -12.69 -23.40 -14.00
N LYS A 52 -11.91 -23.59 -12.93
CA LYS A 52 -11.28 -24.87 -12.57
C LYS A 52 -12.10 -25.67 -11.56
N GLU A 53 -13.13 -25.09 -10.97
CA GLU A 53 -14.04 -25.79 -10.06
C GLU A 53 -14.91 -26.78 -10.86
N THR A 54 -14.46 -28.03 -10.93
CA THR A 54 -15.29 -29.15 -11.40
C THR A 54 -16.18 -29.65 -10.27
N ARG A 55 -17.49 -29.78 -10.53
CA ARG A 55 -18.45 -30.40 -9.60
C ARG A 55 -18.84 -31.80 -10.05
#